data_AF-A0A970JRX1-F1
#
_entry.id   AF-A0A970JRX1-F1
#
_cell.length_a   1.000
_cell.length_b   1.000
_cell.length_c   1.000
_cell.angle_alpha   90.00
_cell.angle_beta   90.00
_cell.angle_gamma   90.00
#
_symmetry.space_group_name_H-M   'P 1'
#
loop_
_entity.id
_entity.type
_entity.pdbx_description
1 polymer ?
#
loop_
_entity_poly.entity_id
_entity_poly.type
_entity_poly.pdbx_seq_one_letter_code
_entity_poly.pdbx_strand_id
1 'polypeptide(L)' 'GDTFIGMHIKHVQVPIRPSIKELGNAHVTAVRSRPKFIGGPRASYRNG' A
#
# COMPACT_ATOMS: atom_id res chain seq x y z
N GLY A 1 -1.85 -13.67 13.07
CA GLY A 1 -2.77 -12.52 13.14
C GLY A 1 -2.83 -11.83 11.80
N ASP A 2 -3.06 -12.60 10.73
CA ASP A 2 -2.69 -12.19 9.37
C ASP A 2 -3.94 -12.13 8.50
N THR A 3 -4.91 -11.33 8.93
CA THR A 3 -6.06 -11.01 8.11
C THR A 3 -5.68 -9.88 7.17
N PHE A 4 -5.31 -10.22 5.95
CA PHE A 4 -5.02 -9.22 4.93
C PHE A 4 -6.33 -8.68 4.33
N ILE A 5 -6.68 -7.43 4.67
CA ILE A 5 -7.90 -6.76 4.19
C ILE A 5 -7.81 -6.26 2.73
N GLY A 6 -6.82 -6.71 1.97
CA GLY A 6 -6.50 -6.16 0.64
C GLY A 6 -7.68 -6.15 -0.33
N MET A 7 -8.63 -7.07 -0.23
CA MET A 7 -9.82 -7.09 -1.10
C MET A 7 -10.70 -5.83 -0.97
N HIS A 8 -10.62 -5.11 0.16
CA HIS A 8 -11.42 -3.92 0.45
C HIS A 8 -10.67 -2.61 0.13
N ILE A 9 -9.43 -2.67 -0.34
CA ILE A 9 -8.60 -1.49 -0.56
C ILE A 9 -8.61 -1.11 -2.04
N LYS A 10 -8.82 0.18 -2.29
CA LYS A 10 -8.79 0.76 -3.65
C LYS A 10 -7.48 0.40 -4.35
N HIS A 11 -7.61 -0.16 -5.55
CA HIS A 11 -6.48 -0.40 -6.43
C HIS A 11 -5.91 0.93 -6.94
N VAL A 12 -4.59 1.17 -6.97
CA VAL A 12 -3.44 0.25 -6.79
C VAL A 12 -2.99 0.22 -5.33
N GLN A 13 -2.78 -0.97 -4.76
CA GLN A 13 -2.31 -1.13 -3.38
C GLN A 13 -0.79 -1.17 -3.30
N VAL A 14 -0.19 -0.52 -2.30
CA VAL A 14 1.23 -0.67 -1.99
C VAL A 14 1.49 -0.83 -0.51
N PRO A 15 2.22 -1.89 -0.12
CA PRO A 15 2.59 -2.11 1.26
C PRO A 15 3.51 -1.00 1.75
N ILE A 16 3.31 -0.61 3.00
CA ILE A 16 4.19 0.32 3.70
C ILE A 16 4.72 -0.36 4.94
N ARG A 17 5.93 0.02 5.35
CA ARG A 17 6.51 -0.45 6.61
C ARG A 17 6.11 0.52 7.71
N PRO A 18 5.17 0.15 8.60
CA PRO A 18 4.86 0.98 9.75
C PRO A 18 6.05 1.02 10.71
N SER A 19 6.18 2.10 11.49
CA SER A 19 7.15 2.20 12.57
C SER A 19 6.89 1.17 13.68
N ILE A 20 5.62 0.81 13.88
CA ILE A 20 5.17 -0.21 14.83
C ILE A 20 4.80 -1.46 14.05
N LYS A 21 5.53 -2.56 14.29
CA LYS A 21 5.36 -3.83 13.57
C LYS A 21 4.35 -4.77 14.23
N GLU A 22 4.08 -4.58 15.52
CA GLU A 22 3.25 -5.48 16.31
C GLU A 22 2.38 -4.65 17.26
N LEU A 23 1.13 -5.07 17.41
CA LEU A 23 0.21 -4.54 18.41
C LEU A 23 -0.15 -5.70 19.35
N GLY A 24 0.45 -5.70 20.54
CA GLY A 24 0.44 -6.89 21.41
C GLY A 24 1.15 -8.05 20.72
N ASN A 25 0.44 -9.18 20.54
CA ASN A 25 0.95 -10.37 19.83
C ASN A 25 0.50 -10.43 18.35
N ALA A 26 -0.09 -9.36 17.81
CA ALA A 26 -0.61 -9.33 16.45
C ALA A 26 0.34 -8.56 15.52
N HIS A 27 0.70 -9.16 14.39
CA HIS A 27 1.51 -8.50 13.37
C HIS A 27 0.70 -7.41 12.65
N VAL A 28 1.30 -6.22 12.55
CA VAL A 28 0.70 -5.06 11.89
C VAL A 28 1.13 -5.03 10.43
N THR A 29 0.17 -5.30 9.55
CA THR A 29 0.36 -5.17 8.10
C THR A 29 -0.33 -3.89 7.63
N ALA A 30 0.43 -2.94 7.09
CA ALA A 30 -0.09 -1.67 6.62
C ALA A 30 0.09 -1.51 5.10
N VAL A 31 -0.90 -0.89 4.46
CA VAL A 31 -0.97 -0.74 3.01
C VAL A 31 -1.68 0.58 2.68
N ARG A 32 -1.18 1.29 1.67
CA ARG A 32 -1.80 2.52 1.14
C ARG A 32 -2.20 2.33 -0.31
N SER A 33 -3.26 3.00 -0.75
CA SER A 33 -3.61 3.06 -2.18
C SER A 33 -2.89 4.22 -2.89
N ARG A 34 -2.66 4.08 -4.20
CA ARG A 34 -2.24 5.18 -5.08
C ARG A 34 -2.99 5.14 -6.41
N PRO A 35 -3.01 6.26 -7.16
CA PRO A 35 -3.50 6.27 -8.54
C PRO A 35 -2.71 5.30 -9.41
N LYS A 36 -3.35 4.78 -10.46
CA LYS A 36 -2.66 4.04 -11.51
C LYS A 36 -1.71 4.99 -12.24
N PHE A 37 -0.49 4.54 -12.50
CA PHE A 37 0.40 5.22 -13.43
C PHE A 37 -0.05 4.88 -14.85
N ILE A 38 -0.77 5.82 -15.47
CA ILE A 38 -1.30 5.72 -16.82
C ILE A 38 -0.70 6.79 -17.74
N GLY A 39 -0.20 6.37 -18.91
CA GLY A 39 0.35 7.28 -19.91
C GLY A 39 1.41 6.61 -20.79
N GLY A 40 1.63 7.16 -21.98
CA GLY A 40 2.59 6.64 -22.94
C GLY A 40 4.06 6.92 -22.57
N PRO A 41 5.02 6.66 -23.46
CA PRO A 41 6.46 6.75 -23.18
C PRO A 41 6.97 8.11 -22.68
N ARG A 42 6.17 9.18 -22.83
CA ARG A 42 6.47 10.55 -22.38
C ARG A 42 5.77 10.94 -21.08
N ALA A 43 5.06 10.02 -20.43
CA ALA A 43 4.39 10.29 -19.17
C ALA A 43 5.41 10.54 -18.07
N SER A 44 5.32 11.71 -17.43
CA SER A 44 6.13 12.06 -16.27
C SER A 44 5.27 11.99 -15.02
N TYR A 45 5.70 11.18 -14.05
CA TYR A 45 5.11 11.14 -12.72
C TYR A 45 6.08 11.76 -11.75
N ARG A 46 5.59 12.66 -10.90
CA ARG A 46 6.40 13.24 -9.83
C ARG A 46 6.80 12.11 -8.88
N ASN A 47 8.11 11.91 -8.71
CA ASN A 47 8.62 11.05 -7.64
C ASN A 47 8.26 11.71 -6.31
N GLY A 48 7.42 11.04 -5.52
CA GLY A 48 7.17 11.39 -4.13
C GLY A 48 8.23 10.81 -3.24
#